data_AF-A0A962HSV2-F1
#
_entry.id   AF-A0A962HSV2-F1
#
_cell.length_a   1.000
_cell.length_b   1.000
_cell.length_c   1.000
_cell.angle_alpha   90.00
_cell.angle_beta   90.00
_cell.angle_gamma   90.00
#
_symmetry.space_group_name_H-M   'P 1'
#
loop_
_entity.id
_entity.type
_entity.pdbx_description
1 polymer ?
#
loop_
_entity_poly.entity_id
_entity_poly.type
_entity_poly.pdbx_seq_one_letter_code
_entity_poly.pdbx_strand_id
1 'polypeptide(L)'
;VGEIHLAGHSTRAIGDDTMLIDTHSAPVCDAVWDLYAAAIKRFGAQPTLIEWDADIPALEVLVSEAKRAERVAGEALAIAA
;
A
#
# COMPACT_ATOMS: atom_id res chain seq x y z
N VAL A 1 -3.96 -12.38 -13.61
CA VAL A 1 -3.37 -11.07 -13.26
C VAL A 1 -4.50 -10.06 -13.20
N GLY A 2 -4.65 -9.35 -12.09
CA GLY A 2 -5.75 -8.41 -11.87
C GLY A 2 -5.88 -7.93 -10.42
N GLU A 3 -4.79 -7.96 -9.67
CA GLU A 3 -4.75 -7.52 -8.26
C GLU A 3 -3.66 -6.46 -8.12
N ILE A 4 -3.86 -5.53 -7.19
CA ILE A 4 -2.83 -4.60 -6.74
C ILE A 4 -2.44 -4.99 -5.32
N HIS A 5 -1.15 -5.18 -5.08
CA HIS A 5 -0.62 -5.53 -3.77
C HIS A 5 0.07 -4.31 -3.17
N LEU A 6 -0.24 -4.02 -1.91
CA LEU A 6 0.34 -2.91 -1.14
C LEU A 6 1.02 -3.45 0.10
N ALA A 7 2.25 -3.03 0.32
CA ALA A 7 3.03 -3.43 1.48
C ALA A 7 3.90 -2.28 1.99
N GLY A 8 4.30 -2.37 3.26
CA GLY A 8 5.37 -1.54 3.80
C GLY A 8 6.74 -2.15 3.54
N HIS A 9 7.74 -1.28 3.59
CA HIS A 9 9.14 -1.62 3.34
C HIS A 9 10.00 -1.27 4.56
N SER A 10 11.14 -1.94 4.68
CA SER A 10 12.21 -1.53 5.58
C SER A 10 13.23 -0.68 4.84
N THR A 11 14.09 0.00 5.61
CA THR A 11 15.18 0.82 5.05
C THR A 11 16.52 0.28 5.51
N ARG A 12 17.53 0.41 4.65
CA ARG A 12 18.90 0.03 4.95
C ARG A 12 19.86 1.06 4.37
N ALA A 13 20.76 1.59 5.20
CA ALA A 13 21.83 2.46 4.74
C ALA A 13 22.83 1.69 3.86
N ILE A 14 23.23 2.29 2.74
CA ILE A 14 24.28 1.79 1.84
C ILE A 14 25.19 2.97 1.49
N GLY A 15 26.36 3.04 2.13
CA GLY A 15 27.21 4.23 2.03
C GLY A 15 26.47 5.46 2.56
N ASP A 16 26.38 6.50 1.74
CA ASP A 16 25.64 7.73 2.03
C ASP A 16 24.16 7.67 1.56
N ASP A 17 23.74 6.57 0.93
CA ASP A 17 22.39 6.39 0.39
C ASP A 17 21.50 5.52 1.30
N THR A 18 20.18 5.56 1.05
CA THR A 18 19.19 4.67 1.65
C THR A 18 18.57 3.73 0.62
N MET A 19 18.66 2.43 0.87
CA MET A 19 17.95 1.40 0.10
C MET A 19 16.63 1.06 0.78
N LEU A 20 15.57 0.95 -0.02
CA LEU A 20 14.25 0.46 0.41
C LEU A 20 14.14 -1.03 0.06
N ILE A 21 13.73 -1.85 1.03
CA ILE A 21 13.53 -3.29 0.86
C ILE A 21 12.07 -3.59 1.13
N ASP A 22 11.37 -4.14 0.14
CA ASP A 22 9.97 -4.53 0.24
C ASP A 22 9.82 -5.77 1.14
N THR A 23 9.73 -5.54 2.46
CA THR A 23 9.79 -6.61 3.46
C THR A 23 8.44 -7.11 3.93
N HIS A 24 7.35 -6.42 3.59
CA HIS A 24 5.99 -6.79 4.02
C HIS A 24 5.89 -6.95 5.55
N SER A 25 6.61 -6.09 6.26
CA SER A 25 6.81 -6.19 7.72
C SER A 25 6.60 -4.83 8.40
N ALA A 26 5.99 -3.90 7.70
CA ALA A 26 5.73 -2.55 8.15
C ALA A 26 4.43 -2.02 7.53
N PRO A 27 3.81 -0.99 8.13
CA PRO A 27 2.67 -0.31 7.51
C PRO A 27 3.03 0.28 6.15
N VAL A 28 2.05 0.32 5.26
CA VAL A 28 2.18 0.96 3.95
C VAL A 28 2.38 2.46 4.14
N CYS A 29 3.48 3.02 3.61
CA CYS A 29 3.78 4.44 3.78
C CYS A 29 2.95 5.34 2.84
N ASP A 30 2.83 6.62 3.18
CA ASP A 30 2.00 7.59 2.45
C ASP A 30 2.35 7.69 0.97
N ALA A 31 3.63 7.63 0.61
CA ALA A 31 4.06 7.66 -0.79
C ALA A 31 3.50 6.47 -1.61
N VAL A 32 3.38 5.29 -1.01
CA VAL A 32 2.78 4.11 -1.67
C VAL A 32 1.27 4.30 -1.81
N TRP A 33 0.59 4.92 -0.83
CA TRP A 33 -0.82 5.26 -0.94
C TRP A 33 -1.11 6.26 -2.07
N ASP A 34 -0.23 7.24 -2.28
CA ASP A 34 -0.33 8.19 -3.39
C ASP A 34 -0.18 7.48 -4.75
N LEU A 35 0.79 6.56 -4.85
CA LEU A 35 0.97 5.71 -6.04
C LEU A 35 -0.25 4.81 -6.29
N TYR A 36 -0.83 4.24 -5.24
CA TYR A 36 -2.05 3.43 -5.32
C TYR A 36 -3.22 4.25 -5.86
N ALA A 37 -3.45 5.46 -5.36
CA ALA A 37 -4.49 6.34 -5.86
C ALA A 37 -4.30 6.66 -7.36
N ALA A 38 -3.06 6.91 -7.79
CA ALA A 38 -2.74 7.11 -9.20
C ALA A 38 -2.98 5.86 -10.06
N ALA A 39 -2.65 4.68 -9.53
CA ALA A 39 -2.92 3.40 -10.19
C ALA A 39 -4.44 3.17 -10.36
N ILE A 40 -5.24 3.38 -9.32
CA ILE A 40 -6.70 3.25 -9.39
C ILE A 40 -7.32 4.22 -10.40
N LYS A 41 -6.85 5.48 -10.47
CA LYS A 41 -7.30 6.43 -11.51
C LYS A 41 -7.00 5.94 -12.92
N ARG A 42 -5.87 5.26 -13.11
CA ARG A 42 -5.42 4.78 -14.43
C ARG A 42 -6.12 3.48 -14.85
N PHE A 43 -6.30 2.56 -13.92
CA PHE A 43 -6.71 1.19 -14.20
C PHE A 43 -8.14 0.86 -13.73
N GLY A 44 -8.81 1.81 -13.09
CA GLY A 44 -10.13 1.61 -12.48
C GLY A 44 -10.05 0.83 -11.17
N ALA A 45 -11.22 0.40 -10.67
CA ALA A 45 -11.31 -0.44 -9.49
C ALA A 45 -10.61 -1.78 -9.74
N GLN A 46 -9.64 -2.12 -8.89
CA GLN A 46 -8.93 -3.39 -8.90
C GLN A 46 -9.00 -4.02 -7.50
N PRO A 47 -9.20 -5.35 -7.39
CA PRO A 47 -8.97 -6.07 -6.14
C PRO A 47 -7.61 -5.68 -5.55
N THR A 48 -7.60 -5.34 -4.26
CA THR A 48 -6.40 -4.84 -3.57
C THR A 48 -6.15 -5.65 -2.31
N LEU A 49 -4.90 -6.08 -2.14
CA LEU A 49 -4.43 -6.82 -0.98
C LEU A 49 -3.39 -5.99 -0.23
N ILE A 50 -3.54 -5.91 1.11
CA ILE A 50 -2.46 -5.44 1.99
C ILE A 50 -1.64 -6.67 2.38
N GLU A 51 -0.35 -6.67 2.03
CA GLU A 51 0.54 -7.80 2.28
C GLU A 51 1.36 -7.62 3.55
N TRP A 52 1.39 -8.69 4.35
CA TRP A 52 2.14 -8.80 5.59
C TRP A 52 2.65 -10.23 5.75
N ASP A 53 3.97 -10.42 5.70
CA ASP A 53 4.62 -11.74 5.73
C ASP A 53 5.47 -11.94 7.00
N ALA A 54 5.82 -10.86 7.70
CA ALA A 54 6.60 -10.87 8.93
C ALA A 54 6.16 -9.74 9.88
N ASP A 55 6.58 -9.80 11.15
CA ASP A 55 6.28 -8.78 12.19
C ASP A 55 4.79 -8.39 12.26
N ILE A 56 3.92 -9.40 12.12
CA ILE A 56 2.48 -9.22 11.94
C ILE A 56 1.88 -8.42 13.12
N PRO A 57 1.26 -7.25 12.87
CA PRO A 57 0.73 -6.40 13.92
C PRO A 57 -0.60 -6.95 14.44
N ALA A 58 -1.19 -6.25 15.40
CA ALA A 58 -2.54 -6.58 15.87
C ALA A 58 -3.55 -6.54 14.71
N LEU A 59 -4.58 -7.38 14.79
CA LEU A 59 -5.59 -7.53 13.73
C LEU A 59 -6.25 -6.18 13.38
N GLU A 60 -6.43 -5.30 14.37
CA GLU A 60 -7.03 -3.99 14.18
C GLU A 60 -6.21 -3.11 13.22
N VAL A 61 -4.88 -3.25 13.23
CA VAL A 61 -3.99 -2.54 12.30
C VAL A 61 -4.20 -3.06 10.88
N LEU A 62 -4.18 -4.39 10.69
CA LEU A 62 -4.41 -5.02 9.39
C LEU A 62 -5.75 -4.60 8.79
N VAL A 63 -6.82 -4.65 9.59
CA VAL A 63 -8.17 -4.23 9.17
C VAL A 63 -8.21 -2.73 8.86
N SER A 64 -7.46 -1.90 9.59
CA SER A 64 -7.40 -0.46 9.33
C SER A 64 -6.73 -0.13 7.98
N GLU A 65 -5.68 -0.86 7.59
CA GLU A 65 -5.02 -0.67 6.30
C GLU A 65 -5.91 -1.15 5.14
N ALA A 66 -6.61 -2.28 5.31
CA ALA A 66 -7.58 -2.74 4.33
C ALA A 66 -8.70 -1.68 4.10
N LYS A 67 -9.25 -1.13 5.18
CA LYS A 67 -10.23 -0.02 5.11
C LYS A 67 -9.65 1.23 4.48
N ARG A 68 -8.36 1.52 4.71
CA ARG A 68 -7.67 2.64 4.06
C ARG A 68 -7.59 2.43 2.55
N ALA A 69 -7.29 1.22 2.07
CA ALA A 69 -7.28 0.91 0.65
C ALA A 69 -8.67 1.08 0.00
N GLU A 70 -9.73 0.61 0.66
CA GLU A 70 -11.12 0.82 0.20
C GLU A 70 -11.43 2.31 0.05
N ARG A 71 -11.10 3.11 1.07
CA ARG A 71 -11.35 4.54 1.07
C ARG A 71 -10.56 5.27 -0.03
N VAL A 72 -9.27 5.01 -0.15
CA VAL A 72 -8.41 5.65 -1.16
C VAL A 72 -8.88 5.30 -2.57
N ALA A 73 -9.27 4.04 -2.83
CA ALA A 73 -9.84 3.66 -4.12
C ALA A 73 -11.15 4.40 -4.42
N GLY A 74 -12.05 4.47 -3.44
CA GLY A 74 -13.32 5.21 -3.58
C GLY A 74 -13.10 6.68 -3.90
N GLU A 75 -12.22 7.36 -3.16
CA GLU A 75 -11.84 8.76 -3.36
C GLU A 75 -11.20 8.97 -4.74
N ALA A 76 -10.29 8.07 -5.15
CA ALA A 76 -9.59 8.15 -6.43
C ALA A 76 -10.54 8.04 -7.64
N LEU A 77 -11.56 7.18 -7.55
CA LEU A 77 -12.56 6.99 -8.60
C LEU A 77 -13.60 8.12 -8.64
N ALA A 78 -13.98 8.68 -7.49
CA ALA A 78 -14.96 9.76 -7.40
C ALA A 78 -14.47 11.07 -8.04
N ILE A 79 -13.16 11.32 -8.06
CA ILE A 79 -12.55 12.51 -8.68
C ILE A 79 -12.45 12.36 -10.22
N ALA A 80 -12.54 11.13 -10.74
CA ALA A 80 -12.42 10.83 -12.16
C ALA A 80 -13.76 10.79 -12.92
N ALA A 81 -14.89 10.91 -12.20
CA ALA A 81 -16.25 10.96 -12.74
C ALA A 81 -16.73 12.41 -12.92
#